data_AF-A0A657IWI5-F1
#
_entry.id   AF-A0A657IWI5-F1
#
_cell.length_a   1.000
_cell.length_b   1.000
_cell.length_c   1.000
_cell.angle_alpha   90.00
_cell.angle_beta   90.00
_cell.angle_gamma   90.00
#
_symmetry.space_group_name_H-M   'P 1'
#
loop_
_entity.id
_entity.type
_entity.pdbx_description
1 polymer ?
#
loop_
_entity_poly.entity_id
_entity_poly.type
_entity_poly.pdbx_seq_one_letter_code
_entity_poly.pdbx_strand_id
1 'polypeptide(L)'
;MVNLPNFEVLDVRLRDGDWWSEGGLRILDETTELDMRHGVLSRSALLEEVLREEDRDGARTPRRLRVHQRRLVSMASRHLSAMETKVEPVGWSGRIHVRTGIDPTVTNNNVAEYRELNRHHLVARASTTLPDETLICVVSTNQSDHQISIAQRTQINAASDIRVEREIRPATWRCATSTSTATTASRWSSTRPPPS
;
A
#
# COMPACT_ATOMS: atom_id res chain seq x y z
N MET A 1 -18.11 -10.11 14.47
CA MET A 1 -17.06 -10.08 13.42
C MET A 1 -16.14 -8.90 13.71
N VAL A 2 -14.82 -9.07 13.58
CA VAL A 2 -13.82 -8.06 13.92
C VAL A 2 -12.89 -7.83 12.74
N ASN A 3 -12.65 -6.56 12.38
CA ASN A 3 -11.64 -6.19 11.40
C ASN A 3 -10.26 -6.56 11.95
N LEU A 4 -9.51 -7.33 11.18
CA LEU A 4 -8.12 -7.69 11.50
C LEU A 4 -7.15 -6.57 11.07
N PRO A 5 -5.87 -6.61 11.49
CA PRO A 5 -4.88 -5.66 11.02
C PRO A 5 -4.84 -5.61 9.48
N ASN A 6 -4.74 -4.41 8.93
CA ASN A 6 -4.64 -4.20 7.50
C ASN A 6 -3.19 -4.49 7.06
N PHE A 7 -3.01 -5.58 6.32
CA PHE A 7 -1.72 -6.00 5.75
C PHE A 7 -1.51 -5.47 4.31
N GLU A 8 -2.48 -4.74 3.76
CA GLU A 8 -2.45 -4.22 2.39
C GLU A 8 -2.01 -2.75 2.33
N VAL A 9 -1.34 -2.26 3.39
CA VAL A 9 -0.85 -0.88 3.41
C VAL A 9 0.16 -0.71 2.28
N LEU A 10 -0.16 0.24 1.40
CA LEU A 10 0.73 0.73 0.37
C LEU A 10 0.45 2.22 0.15
N ASP A 11 1.49 3.02 0.22
CA ASP A 11 1.45 4.45 0.02
C ASP A 11 2.67 4.89 -0.78
N VAL A 12 2.53 5.99 -1.53
CA VAL A 12 3.59 6.47 -2.42
C VAL A 12 3.76 7.97 -2.30
N ARG A 13 4.99 8.44 -2.47
CA ARG A 13 5.36 9.85 -2.54
C ARG A 13 6.36 10.07 -3.65
N LEU A 14 6.28 11.21 -4.33
CA LEU A 14 7.27 11.62 -5.33
C LEU A 14 8.29 12.56 -4.68
N ARG A 15 9.59 12.23 -4.75
CA ARG A 15 10.69 13.03 -4.18
C ARG A 15 10.37 13.50 -2.75
N ASP A 16 10.47 14.79 -2.49
CA ASP A 16 10.25 15.44 -1.18
C ASP A 16 8.83 16.03 -1.05
N GLY A 17 7.88 15.54 -1.86
CA GLY A 17 6.46 15.92 -1.78
C GLY A 17 5.76 15.37 -0.55
N ASP A 18 4.43 15.32 -0.62
CA ASP A 18 3.61 14.72 0.44
C ASP A 18 3.19 13.30 0.05
N TRP A 19 2.81 12.48 1.03
CA TRP A 19 2.31 11.14 0.75
C TRP A 19 0.98 11.20 0.01
N TRP A 20 0.68 10.18 -0.80
CA TRP A 20 -0.61 10.09 -1.48
C TRP A 20 -1.75 10.08 -0.46
N SER A 21 -1.62 9.32 0.63
CA SER A 21 -2.60 9.33 1.73
C SER A 21 -2.77 10.68 2.43
N GLU A 22 -1.80 11.59 2.29
CA GLU A 22 -1.79 12.95 2.85
C GLU A 22 -2.19 14.02 1.82
N GLY A 23 -2.64 13.60 0.63
CA GLY A 23 -3.08 14.50 -0.45
C GLY A 23 -1.99 14.97 -1.40
N GLY A 24 -0.76 14.43 -1.30
CA GLY A 24 0.34 14.80 -2.20
C GLY A 24 0.16 14.33 -3.65
N LEU A 25 -0.77 13.40 -3.89
CA LEU A 25 -1.16 12.93 -5.21
C LEU A 25 -2.68 12.95 -5.35
N ARG A 26 -3.19 13.34 -6.51
CA ARG A 26 -4.61 13.23 -6.89
C ARG A 26 -4.79 12.17 -7.97
N ILE A 27 -5.91 11.46 -7.93
CA ILE A 27 -6.28 10.50 -8.97
C ILE A 27 -6.81 11.27 -10.19
N LEU A 28 -6.28 10.98 -11.38
CA LEU A 28 -6.79 11.48 -12.66
C LEU A 28 -7.72 10.48 -13.36
N ASP A 29 -7.37 9.20 -13.26
CA ASP A 29 -8.09 8.09 -13.88
C ASP A 29 -7.91 6.84 -13.01
N GLU A 30 -8.95 6.02 -12.91
CA GLU A 30 -8.94 4.80 -12.12
C GLU A 30 -9.91 3.77 -12.71
N THR A 31 -9.44 2.54 -12.83
CA THR A 31 -10.26 1.38 -13.19
C THR A 31 -9.98 0.25 -12.20
N THR A 32 -11.04 -0.40 -11.72
CA THR A 32 -10.96 -1.56 -10.84
C THR A 32 -11.77 -2.70 -11.44
N GLU A 33 -11.17 -3.88 -11.53
CA GLU A 33 -11.76 -5.06 -12.14
C GLU A 33 -11.59 -6.28 -11.22
N LEU A 34 -12.67 -7.05 -11.04
CA LEU A 34 -12.63 -8.32 -10.33
C LEU A 34 -12.74 -9.46 -11.35
N ASP A 35 -11.65 -10.22 -11.50
CA ASP A 35 -11.69 -11.49 -12.21
C ASP A 35 -12.35 -12.54 -11.30
N MET A 36 -13.64 -12.78 -11.54
CA MET A 36 -14.44 -13.74 -10.78
C MET A 36 -13.97 -15.20 -10.98
N ARG A 37 -13.32 -15.51 -12.10
CA ARG A 37 -12.85 -16.87 -12.39
C ARG A 37 -11.61 -17.21 -11.58
N HIS A 38 -10.71 -16.25 -11.41
CA HIS A 38 -9.44 -16.44 -10.73
C HIS A 38 -9.40 -15.83 -9.32
N GLY A 39 -10.41 -15.07 -8.92
CA GLY A 39 -10.47 -14.40 -7.61
C GLY A 39 -9.43 -13.30 -7.46
N VAL A 40 -9.11 -12.59 -8.54
CA VAL A 40 -8.09 -11.54 -8.57
C VAL A 40 -8.73 -10.17 -8.71
N LEU A 41 -8.48 -9.29 -7.75
CA LEU A 41 -8.85 -7.88 -7.84
C LEU A 41 -7.69 -7.09 -8.44
N SER A 42 -7.92 -6.45 -9.57
CA SER A 42 -6.95 -5.61 -10.27
C SER A 42 -7.37 -4.14 -10.22
N ARG A 43 -6.42 -3.24 -10.00
CA ARG A 43 -6.62 -1.80 -10.01
C ARG A 43 -5.55 -1.13 -10.86
N SER A 44 -5.97 -0.26 -11.77
CA SER A 44 -5.08 0.60 -12.55
C SER A 44 -5.44 2.06 -12.27
N ALA A 45 -4.47 2.89 -11.90
CA ALA A 45 -4.70 4.29 -11.61
C ALA A 45 -3.60 5.19 -12.21
N LEU A 46 -4.01 6.35 -12.71
CA LEU A 46 -3.11 7.44 -13.07
C LEU A 46 -3.19 8.51 -11.97
N LEU A 47 -2.07 8.76 -11.30
CA LEU A 47 -1.96 9.77 -10.26
C LEU A 47 -1.21 10.99 -10.81
N GLU A 48 -1.54 12.17 -10.30
CA GLU A 48 -0.82 13.42 -10.59
C GLU A 48 -0.41 14.11 -9.30
N GLU A 49 0.80 14.64 -9.27
CA GLU A 49 1.36 15.39 -8.16
C GLU A 49 0.54 16.65 -7.87
N VAL A 50 0.20 16.84 -6.59
CA VAL A 50 -0.40 18.10 -6.12
C VAL A 50 0.74 19.04 -5.75
N LEU A 51 0.86 20.15 -6.49
CA LEU A 51 1.90 21.15 -6.24
C LEU A 51 1.54 22.04 -5.04
N ARG A 52 2.53 22.26 -4.17
CA ARG A 52 2.47 23.26 -3.09
C ARG A 52 2.35 24.66 -3.69
N GLU A 53 1.77 25.60 -2.95
CA GLU A 53 1.53 26.96 -3.46
C GLU A 53 2.82 27.65 -3.91
N GLU A 54 3.91 27.47 -3.15
CA GLU A 54 5.26 27.96 -3.46
C GLU A 54 5.83 27.45 -4.79
N ASP A 55 5.38 26.27 -5.26
CA ASP A 55 5.83 25.65 -6.51
C ASP A 55 4.98 26.07 -7.72
N ARG A 56 3.83 26.72 -7.51
CA ARG A 56 2.88 27.05 -8.59
C ARG A 56 3.33 28.23 -9.45
N ASP A 57 4.11 29.14 -8.89
CA ASP A 57 4.62 30.32 -9.61
C ASP A 57 5.79 30.00 -10.54
N GLY A 58 6.39 28.81 -10.41
CA GLY A 58 7.63 28.43 -11.10
C GLY A 58 7.45 27.43 -12.24
N ALA A 59 6.59 27.67 -13.25
CA ALA A 59 6.49 26.92 -14.52
C ALA A 59 6.51 25.36 -14.44
N ARG A 60 6.27 24.80 -13.26
CA ARG A 60 6.58 23.41 -12.97
C ARG A 60 5.40 22.55 -13.38
N THR A 61 5.63 21.61 -14.28
CA THR A 61 4.60 20.65 -14.66
C THR A 61 4.43 19.60 -13.56
N PRO A 62 3.20 19.33 -13.09
CA PRO A 62 2.91 18.22 -12.19
C PRO A 62 3.40 16.89 -12.76
N ARG A 63 4.04 16.08 -11.93
CA ARG A 63 4.48 14.74 -12.34
C ARG A 63 3.32 13.76 -12.28
N ARG A 64 3.34 12.77 -13.17
CA ARG A 64 2.32 11.71 -13.22
C ARG A 64 2.90 10.34 -12.92
N LEU A 65 2.15 9.53 -12.20
CA LEU A 65 2.56 8.20 -11.78
C LEU A 65 1.46 7.20 -12.14
N ARG A 66 1.82 6.16 -12.88
CA ARG A 66 0.90 5.03 -13.13
C ARG A 66 1.10 3.97 -12.06
N VAL A 67 0.01 3.50 -11.50
CA VAL A 67 -0.02 2.44 -10.49
C VAL A 67 -0.88 1.31 -11.01
N HIS A 68 -0.31 0.12 -11.10
CA HIS A 68 -1.04 -1.12 -11.35
C HIS A 68 -0.93 -2.01 -10.13
N GLN A 69 -2.04 -2.55 -9.66
CA GLN A 69 -2.09 -3.36 -8.46
C GLN A 69 -2.95 -4.60 -8.70
N ARG A 70 -2.50 -5.73 -8.16
CA ARG A 70 -3.25 -7.00 -8.16
C ARG A 70 -3.26 -7.56 -6.75
N ARG A 71 -4.42 -8.06 -6.32
CA ARG A 71 -4.61 -8.67 -5.00
C ARG A 71 -5.37 -9.97 -5.14
N LEU A 72 -5.04 -10.95 -4.31
CA LEU A 72 -5.77 -12.20 -4.18
C LEU A 72 -5.70 -12.73 -2.76
N VAL A 73 -6.73 -13.47 -2.35
CA VAL A 73 -6.70 -14.34 -1.17
C VAL A 73 -6.76 -15.77 -1.68
N SER A 74 -5.83 -16.61 -1.25
CA SER A 74 -5.71 -17.97 -1.76
C SER A 74 -6.87 -18.84 -1.29
N MET A 75 -7.60 -19.43 -2.24
CA MET A 75 -8.63 -20.44 -1.93
C MET A 75 -8.03 -21.80 -1.54
N ALA A 76 -6.79 -22.09 -1.96
CA ALA A 76 -6.07 -23.31 -1.59
C ALA A 76 -5.41 -23.20 -0.20
N SER A 77 -4.94 -22.00 0.17
CA SER A 77 -4.25 -21.72 1.43
C SER A 77 -4.94 -20.58 2.16
N ARG A 78 -5.89 -20.91 3.05
CA ARG A 78 -6.84 -19.95 3.67
C ARG A 78 -6.21 -18.77 4.44
N HIS A 79 -4.94 -18.89 4.84
CA HIS A 79 -4.20 -17.85 5.57
C HIS A 79 -3.20 -17.09 4.69
N LEU A 80 -3.22 -17.32 3.37
CA LEU A 80 -2.31 -16.69 2.44
C LEU A 80 -3.06 -15.66 1.58
N SER A 81 -2.57 -14.43 1.62
CA SER A 81 -2.93 -13.36 0.70
C SER A 81 -1.69 -12.86 -0.03
N ALA A 82 -1.85 -12.34 -1.23
CA ALA A 82 -0.78 -11.75 -2.01
C ALA A 82 -1.22 -10.43 -2.64
N MET A 83 -0.29 -9.48 -2.67
CA MET A 83 -0.47 -8.17 -3.28
C MET A 83 0.77 -7.84 -4.11
N GLU A 84 0.55 -7.51 -5.37
CA GLU A 84 1.57 -7.00 -6.29
C GLU A 84 1.22 -5.57 -6.65
N THR A 85 2.18 -4.66 -6.56
CA THR A 85 2.02 -3.27 -7.02
C THR A 85 3.18 -2.88 -7.91
N LYS A 86 2.86 -2.44 -9.12
CA LYS A 86 3.79 -1.83 -10.07
C LYS A 86 3.58 -0.32 -10.08
N VAL A 87 4.66 0.43 -9.97
CA VAL A 87 4.67 1.89 -9.91
C VAL A 87 5.58 2.42 -11.02
N GLU A 88 5.06 3.28 -11.90
CA GLU A 88 5.76 3.74 -13.10
C GLU A 88 5.67 5.27 -13.27
N PRO A 89 6.79 6.00 -13.35
CA PRO A 89 6.76 7.42 -13.68
C PRO A 89 6.41 7.64 -15.17
N VAL A 90 5.52 8.58 -15.45
CA VAL A 90 5.04 8.88 -16.81
C VAL A 90 5.81 10.06 -17.40
N GLY A 91 6.83 9.77 -18.20
CA GLY A 91 7.60 10.79 -18.93
C GLY A 91 8.59 11.59 -18.07
N TRP A 92 8.91 11.11 -16.87
CA TRP A 92 9.90 11.74 -15.99
C TRP A 92 10.74 10.70 -15.26
N SER A 93 11.88 11.16 -14.73
CA SER A 93 12.81 10.35 -13.93
C SER A 93 13.03 10.99 -12.56
N GLY A 94 13.24 10.16 -11.53
CA GLY A 94 13.54 10.64 -10.19
C GLY A 94 13.14 9.67 -9.09
N ARG A 95 13.26 10.14 -7.85
CA ARG A 95 13.00 9.33 -6.66
C ARG A 95 11.50 9.13 -6.44
N ILE A 96 11.11 7.88 -6.26
CA ILE A 96 9.80 7.47 -5.77
C ILE A 96 10.01 6.82 -4.41
N HIS A 97 9.23 7.26 -3.43
CA HIS A 97 9.14 6.63 -2.12
C HIS A 97 7.90 5.74 -2.09
N VAL A 98 8.07 4.51 -1.61
CA VAL A 98 7.00 3.53 -1.40
C VAL A 98 7.02 3.16 0.08
N ARG A 99 5.86 3.18 0.73
CA ARG A 99 5.67 2.74 2.11
C ARG A 99 4.69 1.59 2.12
N THR A 100 5.02 0.48 2.75
CA THR A 100 4.15 -0.69 2.87
C THR A 100 4.29 -1.35 4.22
N GLY A 101 3.28 -2.08 4.68
CA GLY A 101 3.40 -2.92 5.87
C GLY A 101 2.06 -3.24 6.53
N ILE A 102 2.08 -3.43 7.85
CA ILE A 102 0.93 -3.87 8.63
C ILE A 102 0.45 -2.74 9.53
N ASP A 103 -0.84 -2.41 9.44
CA ASP A 103 -1.52 -1.48 10.32
C ASP A 103 -2.47 -2.23 11.27
N PRO A 104 -2.13 -2.39 12.56
CA PRO A 104 -2.97 -3.04 13.56
C PRO A 104 -3.99 -2.11 14.22
N THR A 105 -4.03 -0.83 13.83
CA THR A 105 -4.92 0.16 14.45
C THR A 105 -6.31 0.22 13.80
N VAL A 106 -6.64 -0.75 12.96
CA VAL A 106 -7.93 -0.84 12.26
C VAL A 106 -9.06 -0.96 13.28
N THR A 107 -10.11 -0.15 13.06
CA THR A 107 -11.32 -0.13 13.88
C THR A 107 -12.53 -0.63 13.08
N ASN A 108 -13.53 -1.18 13.78
CA ASN A 108 -14.80 -1.60 13.18
C ASN A 108 -15.73 -0.39 13.00
N ASN A 109 -15.57 0.37 11.91
CA ASN A 109 -16.42 1.54 11.64
C ASN A 109 -17.51 1.29 10.57
N ASN A 110 -17.65 0.06 10.08
CA ASN A 110 -18.40 -0.25 8.86
C ASN A 110 -19.92 -0.42 9.04
N VAL A 111 -20.46 -0.25 10.25
CA VAL A 111 -21.90 -0.42 10.52
C VAL A 111 -22.33 0.61 11.57
N ALA A 112 -23.29 1.47 11.21
CA ALA A 112 -23.74 2.57 12.07
C ALA A 112 -24.41 2.05 13.35
N GLU A 113 -25.06 0.88 13.31
CA GLU A 113 -25.71 0.24 14.46
C GLU A 113 -24.72 -0.28 15.53
N TYR A 114 -23.42 -0.40 15.22
CA TYR A 114 -22.40 -0.83 16.19
C TYR A 114 -21.59 0.33 16.79
N ARG A 115 -21.98 1.58 16.56
CA ARG A 115 -21.26 2.77 17.06
C ARG A 115 -21.13 2.84 18.59
N GLU A 116 -22.02 2.16 19.31
CA GLU A 116 -22.07 2.06 20.78
C GLU A 116 -21.21 0.92 21.34
N LEU A 117 -20.74 0.00 20.49
CA LEU A 117 -19.82 -1.07 20.89
C LEU A 117 -18.38 -0.58 20.82
N ASN A 118 -17.55 -1.05 21.75
CA ASN A 118 -16.15 -0.65 21.90
C ASN A 118 -15.37 -0.85 20.59
N ARG A 119 -15.04 0.25 19.90
CA ARG A 119 -14.52 0.27 18.50
C ARG A 119 -13.12 -0.32 18.35
N HIS A 120 -12.37 -0.39 19.45
CA HIS A 120 -11.01 -0.91 19.50
C HIS A 120 -11.04 -2.35 20.00
N HIS A 121 -11.32 -3.28 19.08
CA HIS A 121 -11.41 -4.70 19.41
C HIS A 121 -10.06 -5.40 19.50
N LEU A 122 -8.97 -4.76 19.04
CA LEU A 122 -7.63 -5.35 19.00
C LEU A 122 -6.69 -4.63 19.97
N VAL A 123 -5.90 -5.42 20.69
CA VAL A 123 -4.78 -4.96 21.52
C VAL A 123 -3.50 -5.42 20.85
N ALA A 124 -2.63 -4.47 20.49
CA ALA A 124 -1.31 -4.80 19.97
C ALA A 124 -0.49 -5.51 21.07
N ARG A 125 0.11 -6.64 20.72
CA ARG A 125 0.90 -7.46 21.65
C ARG A 125 2.38 -7.41 21.33
N ALA A 126 2.74 -7.60 20.06
CA ALA A 126 4.12 -7.60 19.62
C ALA A 126 4.24 -7.20 18.16
N SER A 127 5.40 -6.67 17.79
CA SER A 127 5.78 -6.44 16.41
C SER A 127 7.29 -6.61 16.29
N THR A 128 7.73 -7.32 15.26
CA THR A 128 9.16 -7.59 15.02
C THR A 128 9.44 -7.80 13.54
N THR A 129 10.71 -7.81 13.17
CA THR A 129 11.19 -8.21 11.84
C THR A 129 12.08 -9.42 11.99
N LEU A 130 11.83 -10.47 11.22
CA LEU A 130 12.66 -11.67 11.17
C LEU A 130 13.93 -11.45 10.31
N PRO A 131 14.97 -12.30 10.44
CA PRO A 131 16.19 -12.17 9.65
C PRO A 131 15.98 -12.24 8.13
N ASP A 132 14.92 -12.89 7.68
CA ASP A 132 14.53 -12.98 6.26
C ASP A 132 13.67 -11.80 5.78
N GLU A 133 13.63 -10.73 6.59
CA GLU A 133 12.92 -9.48 6.37
C GLU A 133 11.39 -9.57 6.47
N THR A 134 10.87 -10.67 7.01
CA THR A 134 9.43 -10.82 7.27
C THR A 134 9.01 -9.96 8.46
N LEU A 135 8.05 -9.06 8.25
CA LEU A 135 7.38 -8.30 9.30
C LEU A 135 6.37 -9.19 10.01
N ILE A 136 6.41 -9.21 11.34
CA ILE A 136 5.44 -9.92 12.18
C ILE A 136 4.70 -8.89 13.01
N CYS A 137 3.36 -8.97 13.00
CA CYS A 137 2.48 -8.21 13.88
C CYS A 137 1.55 -9.18 14.62
N VAL A 138 1.54 -9.08 15.95
CA VAL A 138 0.69 -9.90 16.82
C VAL A 138 -0.26 -9.00 17.57
N VAL A 139 -1.55 -9.30 17.46
CA VAL A 139 -2.63 -8.63 18.19
C VAL A 139 -3.45 -9.67 18.95
N SER A 140 -4.23 -9.25 19.93
CA SER A 140 -5.29 -10.09 20.50
C SER A 140 -6.62 -9.35 20.54
N THR A 141 -7.72 -10.08 20.47
CA THR A 141 -9.04 -9.50 20.70
C THR A 141 -9.20 -9.08 22.17
N ASN A 142 -9.76 -7.91 22.44
CA ASN A 142 -9.87 -7.34 23.79
C ASN A 142 -10.85 -8.08 24.72
N GLN A 143 -11.85 -8.79 24.20
CA GLN A 143 -12.90 -9.46 24.98
C GLN A 143 -12.68 -10.97 25.11
N SER A 144 -12.32 -11.64 24.01
CA SER A 144 -12.20 -13.10 23.96
C SER A 144 -10.76 -13.59 23.91
N ASP A 145 -9.79 -12.69 23.97
CA ASP A 145 -8.34 -12.94 23.98
C ASP A 145 -7.82 -13.91 22.89
N HIS A 146 -8.50 -13.95 21.73
CA HIS A 146 -7.98 -14.66 20.56
C HIS A 146 -6.76 -13.92 20.04
N GLN A 147 -5.63 -14.62 20.01
CA GLN A 147 -4.40 -14.12 19.42
C GLN A 147 -4.42 -14.29 17.90
N ILE A 148 -4.08 -13.23 17.19
CA ILE A 148 -3.96 -13.20 15.73
C ILE A 148 -2.56 -12.71 15.39
N SER A 149 -1.89 -13.46 14.52
CA SER A 149 -0.55 -13.10 14.01
C SER A 149 -0.62 -12.91 12.50
N ILE A 150 -0.04 -11.82 12.01
CA ILE A 150 0.13 -11.53 10.60
C ILE A 150 1.62 -11.46 10.29
N ALA A 151 2.01 -12.21 9.28
CA ALA A 151 3.35 -12.17 8.71
C ALA A 151 3.27 -11.57 7.31
N GLN A 152 4.06 -10.53 7.05
CA GLN A 152 4.14 -9.90 5.74
C GLN A 152 5.59 -9.90 5.27
N ARG A 153 5.82 -10.49 4.10
CA ARG A 153 7.10 -10.41 3.40
C ARG A 153 6.93 -9.57 2.14
N THR A 154 7.77 -8.56 2.00
CA THR A 154 7.77 -7.66 0.83
C THR A 154 9.04 -7.90 0.03
N GLN A 155 8.87 -8.21 -1.26
CA GLN A 155 9.96 -8.25 -2.22
C GLN A 155 9.85 -7.07 -3.16
N ILE A 156 10.99 -6.47 -3.50
CA ILE A 156 11.05 -5.27 -4.33
C ILE A 156 11.97 -5.55 -5.50
N ASN A 157 11.46 -5.34 -6.71
CA ASN A 157 12.23 -5.41 -7.94
C ASN A 157 12.18 -4.04 -8.62
N ALA A 158 13.34 -3.46 -8.89
CA ALA A 158 13.46 -2.19 -9.59
C ALA A 158 14.62 -2.23 -10.58
N ALA A 159 14.50 -1.43 -11.64
CA ALA A 159 15.54 -1.28 -12.67
C ALA A 159 16.75 -0.43 -12.22
N SER A 160 16.76 0.00 -10.97
CA SER A 160 17.71 0.98 -10.43
C SER A 160 17.88 0.80 -8.93
N ASP A 161 18.82 1.55 -8.35
CA ASP A 161 19.18 1.42 -6.94
C ASP A 161 17.99 1.58 -6.00
N ILE A 162 17.88 0.62 -5.09
CA ILE A 162 16.84 0.53 -4.07
C ILE A 162 17.50 0.80 -2.71
N ARG A 163 16.97 1.77 -1.97
CA ARG A 163 17.27 1.96 -0.55
C ARG A 163 16.05 1.57 0.27
N VAL A 164 16.20 0.53 1.09
CA VAL A 164 15.15 0.03 1.99
C VAL A 164 15.41 0.51 3.41
N GLU A 165 14.37 1.03 4.05
CA GLU A 165 14.34 1.41 5.46
C GLU A 165 13.17 0.69 6.12
N ARG A 166 13.37 0.19 7.34
CA ARG A 166 12.34 -0.54 8.08
C ARG A 166 12.14 0.11 9.43
N GLU A 167 10.88 0.30 9.78
CA GLU A 167 10.49 0.96 11.02
C GLU A 167 9.33 0.21 11.68
N ILE A 168 9.45 0.00 12.99
CA ILE A 168 8.37 -0.47 13.86
C ILE A 168 8.06 0.70 14.79
N ARG A 169 6.87 1.30 14.68
CA ARG A 169 6.49 2.45 15.52
C ARG A 169 5.71 2.01 16.76
N PRO A 170 6.24 2.16 17.99
CA PRO A 170 5.61 1.63 19.22
C PRO A 170 4.30 2.31 19.65
N ALA A 171 4.06 3.56 19.24
CA ALA A 171 2.87 4.34 19.66
C ALA A 171 1.66 4.18 18.72
N THR A 172 1.86 3.63 17.52
CA THR A 172 0.82 3.39 16.50
C THR A 172 0.88 1.98 15.91
N TRP A 173 1.78 1.13 16.43
CA TRP A 173 2.11 -0.24 16.00
C TRP A 173 2.08 -0.47 14.48
N ARG A 174 2.34 0.56 13.68
CA ARG A 174 2.55 0.43 12.24
C ARG A 174 3.91 -0.24 12.04
N CYS A 175 3.90 -1.45 11.47
CA CYS A 175 5.10 -2.01 10.87
C CYS A 175 5.16 -1.49 9.45
N ALA A 176 6.19 -0.73 9.10
CA ALA A 176 6.34 -0.19 7.75
C ALA A 176 7.74 -0.47 7.20
N THR A 177 7.79 -1.00 6.00
CA THR A 177 8.95 -0.93 5.12
C THR A 177 8.77 0.28 4.21
N SER A 178 9.67 1.24 4.34
CA SER A 178 9.78 2.36 3.41
C SER A 178 10.91 2.05 2.43
N THR A 179 10.72 2.35 1.16
CA THR A 179 11.74 2.15 0.14
C THR A 179 11.79 3.37 -0.75
N SER A 180 13.01 3.80 -1.09
CA SER A 180 13.22 4.85 -2.08
C SER A 180 14.02 4.29 -3.24
N THR A 181 13.54 4.53 -4.46
CA THR A 181 14.19 4.09 -5.68
C THR A 181 14.28 5.25 -6.67
N ALA A 182 15.44 5.41 -7.32
CA ALA A 182 15.63 6.42 -8.37
C ALA A 182 15.21 5.84 -9.72
N THR A 183 14.05 6.18 -10.25
CA THR A 183 13.51 5.54 -11.47
C THR A 183 13.91 6.29 -12.74
N THR A 184 14.21 5.57 -13.82
CA THR A 184 14.44 6.10 -15.17
C THR A 184 13.16 5.94 -16.01
N ALA A 185 12.77 6.98 -16.76
CA ALA A 185 11.54 6.99 -17.56
C ALA A 185 11.47 5.83 -18.58
N SER A 186 10.39 5.05 -18.54
CA SER A 186 10.08 4.06 -19.58
C SER A 186 9.05 4.62 -20.58
N ARG A 187 9.31 4.47 -21.89
CA ARG A 187 8.28 4.65 -22.93
C ARG A 187 7.37 3.43 -22.93
N TRP A 188 6.08 3.62 -22.73
CA TRP A 188 5.08 2.57 -22.90
C TRP A 188 4.47 2.63 -24.29
N SER A 189 4.45 1.49 -24.99
CA SER A 189 3.65 1.27 -26.20
C SER A 189 2.37 0.55 -25.79
N SER A 190 1.22 1.18 -26.00
CA SER A 190 -0.09 0.54 -25.86
C SER A 190 -0.28 -0.50 -26.97
N THR A 191 -0.12 -1.78 -26.67
CA THR A 191 -0.63 -2.83 -27.56
C THR A 191 -1.90 -3.38 -26.93
N ARG A 192 -3.05 -2.90 -27.39
CA ARG A 192 -4.33 -3.57 -27.15
C ARG A 192 -4.25 -4.93 -27.86
N PRO A 193 -4.52 -6.07 -27.19
CA PRO A 193 -4.72 -7.31 -27.93
C PRO A 193 -5.98 -7.17 -28.81
N PRO A 194 -6.00 -7.78 -30.01
CA PRO A 194 -7.18 -7.75 -30.87
C PRO A 194 -8.34 -8.51 -30.22
N PRO A 195 -9.60 -8.09 -30.46
CA PRO A 195 -10.77 -8.84 -30.00
C PRO A 195 -10.81 -10.23 -30.66
N SER A 196 -11.31 -11.19 -29.89
CA SER A 196 -11.49 -12.60 -30.28
C SER A 196 -12.55 -12.78 -31.34
#